data_AF-A0A371D153-F1
#
_entry.id   AF-A0A371D153-F1
#
_cell.length_a   1.000
_cell.length_b   1.000
_cell.length_c   1.000
_cell.angle_alpha   90.00
_cell.angle_beta   90.00
_cell.angle_gamma   90.00
#
_symmetry.space_group_name_H-M   'P 1'
#
loop_
_entity.id
_entity.type
_entity.pdbx_description
1 polymer ?
#
loop_
_entity_poly.entity_id
_entity_poly.type
_entity_poly.pdbx_seq_one_letter_code
_entity_poly.pdbx_strand_id
1 'polypeptide(L)'
;MPTDTGSVKRMSRKCNSCYVTGDEKQLFSCSRCRSQAYCSKECQKADWKTHKKMCQNNGLLESVLKEHESTPMGLFDRLTLVDGMSMYELDQRLEKWVRWHSGTLMAATVQALRLPEDVTRAHTHLLYVKLEPRSEAEHQGATGKYFRVVDVDVIEMEDGLRRPSPWPESIMQLRDLGMDAIRNRRGYVAAAMVECEPLCVQTVPFGSMTQDALRREVLHDTWKQFFIKHIEEGQKPKILRGRGRPRQ
;
A
#
# COMPACT_ATOMS: atom_id res chain seq x y z
N MET A 1 29.77 30.06 -2.30
CA MET A 1 29.57 28.67 -2.75
C MET A 1 28.08 28.37 -2.66
N PRO A 2 27.35 28.20 -3.77
CA PRO A 2 25.92 27.97 -3.69
C PRO A 2 25.65 26.54 -3.21
N THR A 3 24.92 26.42 -2.10
CA THR A 3 24.43 25.18 -1.51
C THR A 3 23.38 24.57 -2.43
N ASP A 4 23.75 23.48 -3.12
CA ASP A 4 22.82 22.66 -3.92
C ASP A 4 21.88 21.90 -2.99
N THR A 5 20.78 22.55 -2.61
CA THR A 5 19.66 21.89 -1.90
C THR A 5 18.88 21.06 -2.91
N GLY A 6 19.26 19.80 -3.07
CA GLY A 6 18.47 18.81 -3.80
C GLY A 6 17.04 18.75 -3.26
N SER A 7 16.08 19.20 -4.07
CA SER A 7 14.65 19.13 -3.77
C SER A 7 14.23 17.68 -3.50
N VAL A 8 13.84 17.39 -2.26
CA VAL A 8 13.21 16.13 -1.87
C VAL A 8 11.82 16.09 -2.52
N LYS A 9 11.68 15.43 -3.68
CA LYS A 9 10.37 15.24 -4.31
C LYS A 9 9.63 14.08 -3.63
N ARG A 10 8.52 14.41 -2.96
CA ARG A 10 7.56 13.41 -2.45
C ARG A 10 6.94 12.67 -3.63
N MET A 11 6.66 11.38 -3.48
CA MET A 11 5.88 10.66 -4.46
C MET A 11 4.45 11.21 -4.47
N SER A 12 4.06 11.86 -5.57
CA SER A 12 2.71 12.38 -5.76
C SER A 12 1.75 11.26 -6.16
N ARG A 13 0.57 11.26 -5.54
CA ARG A 13 -0.53 10.37 -5.96
C ARG A 13 -0.88 10.67 -7.42
N LYS A 14 -1.41 9.68 -8.14
CA LYS A 14 -1.84 9.85 -9.53
C LYS A 14 -3.33 9.64 -9.65
N CYS A 15 -3.96 10.29 -10.63
CA CYS A 15 -5.32 10.00 -11.02
C CYS A 15 -5.44 8.54 -11.48
N ASN A 16 -6.40 7.79 -10.96
CA ASN A 16 -6.57 6.37 -11.29
C ASN A 16 -7.08 6.14 -12.73
N SER A 17 -7.61 7.17 -13.39
CA SER A 17 -8.07 7.09 -14.78
C SER A 17 -7.04 7.60 -15.79
N CYS A 18 -6.55 8.83 -15.61
CA CYS A 18 -5.66 9.49 -16.59
C CYS A 18 -4.20 9.62 -16.14
N TYR A 19 -3.87 9.15 -14.93
CA TYR A 19 -2.50 9.08 -14.39
C TYR A 19 -1.77 10.41 -14.22
N VAL A 20 -2.45 11.54 -14.41
CA VAL A 20 -1.92 12.87 -14.06
C VAL A 20 -1.51 12.88 -12.58
N THR A 21 -0.35 13.45 -12.30
CA THR A 21 0.19 13.50 -10.95
C THR A 21 -0.51 14.57 -10.12
N GLY A 22 -0.51 14.37 -8.80
CA GLY A 22 -0.99 15.36 -7.84
C GLY A 22 -0.20 16.67 -7.86
N ASP A 23 1.01 16.65 -8.42
CA ASP A 23 1.83 17.85 -8.64
C ASP A 23 1.34 18.65 -9.86
N GLU A 24 0.75 17.97 -10.85
CA GLU A 24 0.23 18.58 -12.08
C GLU A 24 -1.23 19.02 -11.92
N LYS A 25 -2.06 18.24 -11.22
CA LYS A 25 -3.47 18.56 -10.97
C LYS A 25 -3.88 18.15 -9.55
N GLN A 26 -4.69 18.99 -8.92
CA GLN A 26 -5.31 18.63 -7.66
C GLN A 26 -6.20 17.39 -7.84
N LEU A 27 -5.95 16.37 -7.01
CA LEU A 27 -6.73 15.13 -7.00
C LEU A 27 -7.69 15.14 -5.82
N PHE A 28 -8.89 14.59 -6.03
CA PHE A 28 -9.84 14.28 -4.96
C PHE A 28 -10.01 12.77 -4.83
N SER A 29 -10.28 12.30 -3.62
CA SER A 29 -10.54 10.89 -3.37
C SER A 29 -12.00 10.54 -3.62
N CYS A 30 -12.27 9.30 -4.03
CA CYS A 30 -13.63 8.76 -4.09
C CYS A 30 -14.31 8.94 -2.73
N SER A 31 -15.50 9.56 -2.70
CA SER A 31 -16.19 9.89 -1.45
C SER A 31 -16.64 8.66 -0.67
N ARG A 32 -16.88 7.53 -1.34
CA ARG A 32 -17.33 6.27 -0.74
C ARG A 32 -16.16 5.49 -0.13
N CYS A 33 -15.20 5.06 -0.93
CA CYS A 33 -14.12 4.18 -0.44
C CYS A 33 -12.84 4.92 0.00
N ARG A 34 -12.67 6.20 -0.36
CA ARG A 34 -11.48 7.04 -0.08
C ARG A 34 -10.13 6.41 -0.49
N SER A 35 -10.17 5.37 -1.31
CA SER A 35 -9.01 4.58 -1.76
C SER A 35 -8.48 5.07 -3.11
N GLN A 36 -9.37 5.34 -4.07
CA GLN A 36 -9.00 5.85 -5.40
C GLN A 36 -9.01 7.38 -5.45
N ALA A 37 -8.14 7.97 -6.26
CA ALA A 37 -7.99 9.41 -6.47
C ALA A 37 -8.21 9.78 -7.95
N TYR A 38 -8.90 10.90 -8.19
CA TYR A 38 -9.25 11.38 -9.53
C TYR A 38 -9.02 12.88 -9.65
N CYS A 39 -8.63 13.34 -10.84
CA CYS A 39 -8.50 14.77 -11.11
C CYS A 39 -9.82 15.42 -11.54
N SER A 40 -10.83 14.63 -11.93
CA SER A 40 -12.13 15.12 -12.39
C SER A 40 -13.23 14.06 -12.22
N LYS A 41 -14.50 14.47 -12.24
CA LYS A 41 -15.65 13.55 -12.16
C LYS A 41 -15.73 12.65 -13.39
N GLU A 42 -15.26 13.11 -14.54
CA GLU A 42 -15.18 12.35 -15.78
C GLU A 42 -14.19 11.20 -15.65
N CYS A 43 -13.02 11.46 -15.05
CA CYS A 43 -12.04 10.41 -14.73
C CYS A 43 -12.61 9.36 -13.78
N GLN A 44 -13.35 9.79 -12.74
CA GLN A 44 -14.02 8.85 -11.83
C GLN A 44 -15.08 8.00 -12.55
N LYS A 45 -15.89 8.60 -13.42
CA LYS A 45 -16.91 7.89 -14.21
C LYS A 45 -16.29 6.90 -15.21
N ALA A 46 -15.19 7.28 -15.84
CA ALA A 46 -14.46 6.43 -16.79
C ALA A 46 -13.89 5.17 -16.11
N ASP A 47 -13.36 5.33 -14.88
CA ASP A 47 -12.86 4.22 -14.07
C ASP A 47 -13.97 3.46 -13.32
N TRP A 48 -15.22 3.92 -13.34
CA TRP A 48 -16.29 3.34 -12.50
C TRP A 48 -16.54 1.86 -12.80
N LYS A 49 -16.45 1.42 -14.07
CA LYS A 49 -16.66 0.02 -14.44
C LYS A 49 -15.71 -0.93 -13.71
N THR A 50 -14.44 -0.54 -13.58
CA THR A 50 -13.37 -1.30 -12.91
C THR A 50 -13.36 -1.03 -11.40
N HIS A 51 -13.63 0.20 -10.98
CA HIS A 51 -13.60 0.61 -9.57
C HIS A 51 -14.80 0.09 -8.75
N LYS A 52 -16.00 0.00 -9.34
CA LYS A 52 -17.27 -0.22 -8.62
C LYS A 52 -17.23 -1.40 -7.65
N LYS A 53 -16.73 -2.56 -8.10
CA LYS A 53 -16.70 -3.79 -7.29
C LYS A 53 -15.90 -3.59 -6.00
N MET A 54 -14.67 -3.07 -6.12
CA MET A 54 -13.82 -2.75 -4.98
C MET A 54 -14.43 -1.64 -4.10
N CYS A 55 -15.03 -0.61 -4.72
CA CYS A 55 -15.69 0.47 -3.98
C CYS A 55 -16.86 -0.02 -3.12
N GLN A 56 -17.64 -0.96 -3.64
CA GLN A 56 -18.78 -1.56 -2.94
C GLN A 56 -18.31 -2.47 -1.79
N ASN A 57 -17.28 -3.29 -2.04
CA ASN A 57 -16.71 -4.18 -1.02
C ASN A 57 -16.17 -3.40 0.18
N ASN A 58 -15.44 -2.30 -0.04
CA ASN A 58 -14.95 -1.48 1.07
C ASN A 58 -16.09 -0.89 1.91
N GLY A 59 -17.17 -0.41 1.26
CA GLY A 59 -18.32 0.11 1.98
C GLY A 59 -19.10 -0.97 2.75
N LEU A 60 -19.16 -2.19 2.22
CA LEU A 60 -19.76 -3.33 2.93
C LEU A 60 -18.92 -3.72 4.14
N LEU A 61 -17.59 -3.81 3.98
CA LEU A 61 -16.67 -4.11 5.07
C LEU A 61 -16.80 -3.07 6.20
N GLU A 62 -16.87 -1.78 5.85
CA GLU A 62 -17.07 -0.70 6.82
C GLU A 62 -18.35 -0.90 7.65
N SER A 63 -19.47 -1.23 6.99
CA SER A 63 -20.74 -1.51 7.68
C SER A 63 -20.67 -2.75 8.56
N VAL A 64 -20.11 -3.85 8.04
CA VAL A 64 -19.95 -5.12 8.78
C VAL A 64 -19.11 -4.91 10.03
N LEU A 65 -18.00 -4.17 9.94
CA LEU A 65 -17.13 -3.89 11.08
C LEU A 65 -17.82 -3.01 12.13
N LYS A 66 -18.65 -2.04 11.72
CA LYS A 66 -19.45 -1.22 12.65
C LYS A 66 -20.50 -2.05 13.37
N GLU A 67 -21.21 -2.91 12.64
CA GLU A 67 -22.20 -3.82 13.22
C GLU A 67 -21.54 -4.80 14.19
N HIS A 68 -20.36 -5.31 13.83
CA HIS A 68 -19.55 -6.22 14.65
C HIS A 68 -19.26 -5.66 16.04
N GLU A 69 -19.04 -4.35 16.17
CA GLU A 69 -18.77 -3.69 17.47
C GLU A 69 -19.85 -3.96 18.53
N SER A 70 -21.09 -4.18 18.09
CA SER A 70 -22.24 -4.42 18.96
C SER A 70 -22.48 -5.90 19.28
N THR A 71 -21.73 -6.81 18.66
CA THR A 71 -21.89 -8.26 18.85
C THR A 71 -21.12 -8.74 20.09
N PRO A 72 -21.48 -9.90 20.67
CA PRO A 72 -20.70 -10.49 21.75
C PRO A 72 -19.22 -10.73 21.39
N MET A 73 -18.94 -11.07 20.12
CA MET A 73 -17.57 -11.24 19.63
C MET A 73 -16.83 -9.91 19.56
N GLY A 74 -17.46 -8.85 19.03
CA GLY A 74 -16.84 -7.52 18.98
C GLY A 74 -16.58 -6.92 20.37
N LEU A 75 -17.43 -7.23 21.35
CA LEU A 75 -17.18 -6.88 22.76
C LEU A 75 -15.98 -7.65 23.33
N PHE A 76 -15.81 -8.92 22.95
CA PHE A 76 -14.63 -9.71 23.34
C PHE A 76 -13.34 -9.21 22.66
N ASP A 77 -13.40 -8.83 21.38
CA ASP A 77 -12.26 -8.26 20.68
C ASP A 77 -11.75 -7.00 21.38
N ARG A 78 -12.64 -6.14 21.89
CA ARG A 78 -12.23 -4.97 22.70
C ARG A 78 -11.50 -5.33 24.00
N LEU A 79 -11.64 -6.54 24.53
CA LEU A 79 -10.88 -6.97 25.71
C LEU A 79 -9.47 -7.45 25.37
N THR A 80 -9.25 -7.84 24.11
CA THR A 80 -7.98 -8.43 23.64
C THR A 80 -7.14 -7.44 22.83
N LEU A 81 -7.81 -6.51 22.14
CA LEU A 81 -7.16 -5.49 21.34
C LEU A 81 -6.56 -4.37 22.21
N VAL A 82 -5.46 -3.81 21.71
CA VAL A 82 -4.72 -2.76 22.39
C VAL A 82 -5.59 -1.53 22.64
N ASP A 83 -5.44 -0.92 23.81
CA ASP A 83 -6.22 0.25 24.26
C ASP A 83 -7.75 0.05 24.24
N GLY A 84 -8.22 -1.19 24.26
CA GLY A 84 -9.64 -1.49 24.24
C GLY A 84 -10.33 -1.18 22.90
N MET A 85 -9.54 -1.03 21.83
CA MET A 85 -10.05 -0.59 20.54
C MET A 85 -10.95 -1.62 19.88
N SER A 86 -11.88 -1.17 19.04
CA SER A 86 -12.68 -2.06 18.20
C SER A 86 -11.94 -2.51 16.94
N MET A 87 -12.42 -3.58 16.30
CA MET A 87 -11.94 -3.96 14.97
C MET A 87 -12.19 -2.88 13.91
N TYR A 88 -13.27 -2.10 14.02
CA TYR A 88 -13.53 -0.99 13.12
C TYR A 88 -12.51 0.14 13.30
N GLU A 89 -12.17 0.49 14.55
CA GLU A 89 -11.11 1.45 14.83
C GLU A 89 -9.75 0.97 14.34
N LEU A 90 -9.48 -0.34 14.46
CA LEU A 90 -8.26 -0.98 13.95
C LEU A 90 -8.14 -0.83 12.44
N ASP A 91 -9.21 -1.13 11.70
CA ASP A 91 -9.28 -0.98 10.26
C ASP A 91 -9.04 0.48 9.84
N GLN A 92 -9.71 1.43 10.50
CA GLN A 92 -9.53 2.86 10.22
C GLN A 92 -8.10 3.34 10.50
N ARG A 93 -7.44 2.83 11.54
CA ARG A 93 -6.02 3.11 11.81
C ARG A 93 -5.15 2.49 10.72
N LEU A 94 -5.42 1.25 10.32
CA LEU A 94 -4.66 0.53 9.30
C LEU A 94 -4.73 1.25 7.95
N GLU A 95 -5.92 1.66 7.50
CA GLU A 95 -6.07 2.42 6.25
C GLU A 95 -5.27 3.73 6.26
N LYS A 96 -5.29 4.45 7.40
CA LYS A 96 -4.52 5.71 7.56
C LYS A 96 -3.02 5.44 7.52
N TRP A 97 -2.57 4.39 8.20
CA TRP A 97 -1.18 3.99 8.27
C TRP A 97 -0.65 3.51 6.91
N VAL A 98 -1.39 2.65 6.20
CA VAL A 98 -1.05 2.18 4.85
C VAL A 98 -0.97 3.37 3.89
N ARG A 99 -1.92 4.30 3.97
CA ARG A 99 -1.89 5.53 3.16
C ARG A 99 -0.65 6.39 3.49
N TRP A 100 -0.28 6.48 4.76
CA TRP A 100 0.90 7.22 5.21
C TRP A 100 2.21 6.61 4.70
N HIS A 101 2.33 5.28 4.79
CA HIS A 101 3.52 4.51 4.43
C HIS A 101 3.50 3.91 3.02
N SER A 102 2.53 4.31 2.18
CA SER A 102 2.41 3.83 0.79
C SER A 102 3.72 3.90 -0.01
N GLY A 103 4.50 4.97 0.17
CA GLY A 103 5.83 5.09 -0.45
C GLY A 103 6.88 4.15 0.15
N THR A 104 6.84 3.93 1.46
CA THR A 104 7.74 2.99 2.17
C THR A 104 7.47 1.56 1.73
N LEU A 105 6.19 1.18 1.69
CA LEU A 105 5.74 -0.14 1.23
C LEU A 105 6.14 -0.35 -0.23
N MET A 106 5.91 0.63 -1.11
CA MET A 106 6.31 0.52 -2.52
C MET A 106 7.83 0.32 -2.67
N ALA A 107 8.64 1.12 -1.96
CA ALA A 107 10.09 0.99 -2.02
C ALA A 107 10.55 -0.39 -1.49
N ALA A 108 9.98 -0.85 -0.37
CA ALA A 108 10.26 -2.18 0.17
C ALA A 108 9.85 -3.28 -0.83
N THR A 109 8.70 -3.18 -1.49
CA THR A 109 8.26 -4.13 -2.51
C THR A 109 9.24 -4.18 -3.68
N VAL A 110 9.69 -3.03 -4.20
CA VAL A 110 10.67 -2.98 -5.30
C VAL A 110 11.98 -3.70 -4.92
N GLN A 111 12.46 -3.46 -3.70
CA GLN A 111 13.69 -4.05 -3.18
C GLN A 111 13.55 -5.56 -2.93
N ALA A 112 12.50 -5.95 -2.20
CA ALA A 112 12.25 -7.32 -1.78
C ALA A 112 12.03 -8.26 -2.97
N LEU A 113 11.25 -7.82 -3.96
CA LEU A 113 10.96 -8.61 -5.15
C LEU A 113 12.08 -8.49 -6.21
N ARG A 114 13.12 -7.69 -5.96
CA ARG A 114 14.24 -7.43 -6.88
C ARG A 114 13.78 -6.99 -8.28
N LEU A 115 12.73 -6.16 -8.33
CA LEU A 115 12.09 -5.72 -9.58
C LEU A 115 13.02 -4.97 -10.58
N PRO A 116 14.05 -4.22 -10.15
CA PRO A 116 14.99 -3.60 -11.08
C PRO A 116 15.80 -4.62 -11.91
N GLU A 117 16.02 -5.82 -11.37
CA GLU A 117 16.69 -6.92 -12.09
C GLU A 117 15.69 -7.71 -12.93
N ASP A 118 14.53 -8.03 -12.36
CA ASP A 118 13.47 -8.76 -13.04
C ASP A 118 12.08 -8.22 -12.65
N VAL A 119 11.53 -7.38 -13.52
CA VAL A 119 10.20 -6.78 -13.32
C VAL A 119 9.07 -7.81 -13.39
N THR A 120 9.30 -8.97 -14.01
CA THR A 120 8.27 -10.02 -14.14
C THR A 120 7.96 -10.67 -12.80
N ARG A 121 8.86 -10.57 -11.82
CA ARG A 121 8.62 -11.02 -10.43
C ARG A 121 7.41 -10.37 -9.76
N ALA A 122 6.93 -9.24 -10.28
CA ALA A 122 5.66 -8.64 -9.88
C ALA A 122 4.44 -9.57 -10.09
N HIS A 123 4.54 -10.61 -10.93
CA HIS A 123 3.47 -11.60 -11.17
C HIS A 123 3.64 -12.93 -10.43
N THR A 124 4.77 -13.13 -9.77
CA THR A 124 5.10 -14.41 -9.13
C THR A 124 5.35 -14.27 -7.64
N HIS A 125 5.73 -13.08 -7.18
CA HIS A 125 6.09 -12.81 -5.79
C HIS A 125 5.26 -11.66 -5.22
N LEU A 126 5.10 -11.68 -3.89
CA LEU A 126 4.42 -10.66 -3.09
C LEU A 126 5.32 -10.28 -1.92
N LEU A 127 5.25 -9.02 -1.48
CA LEU A 127 5.80 -8.63 -0.18
C LEU A 127 4.75 -8.95 0.88
N TYR A 128 5.04 -9.83 1.82
CA TYR A 128 4.22 -10.06 3.00
C TYR A 128 4.71 -9.19 4.15
N VAL A 129 3.77 -8.50 4.82
CA VAL A 129 4.06 -7.67 6.00
C VAL A 129 3.05 -8.01 7.09
N LYS A 130 3.53 -8.58 8.19
CA LYS A 130 2.73 -8.79 9.40
C LYS A 130 2.92 -7.61 10.35
N LEU A 131 1.81 -7.04 10.79
CA LEU A 131 1.76 -5.88 11.66
C LEU A 131 1.14 -6.23 13.01
N GLU A 132 1.55 -5.46 14.02
CA GLU A 132 0.90 -5.42 15.33
C GLU A 132 0.56 -3.97 15.67
N PRO A 133 -0.65 -3.68 16.20
CA PRO A 133 -1.02 -2.35 16.61
C PRO A 133 -0.25 -1.92 17.86
N ARG A 134 0.15 -0.65 17.91
CA ARG A 134 0.84 -0.06 19.07
C ARG A 134 -0.16 0.65 19.96
N SER A 135 0.15 0.74 21.26
CA SER A 135 -0.67 1.49 22.20
C SER A 135 -0.54 3.00 22.02
N GLU A 136 -1.50 3.73 22.57
CA GLU A 136 -1.52 5.19 22.53
C GLU A 136 -0.27 5.82 23.15
N ALA A 137 0.24 5.21 24.22
CA ALA A 137 1.49 5.63 24.88
C ALA A 137 2.70 5.57 23.94
N GLU A 138 2.73 4.61 23.02
CA GLU A 138 3.82 4.42 22.08
C GLU A 138 3.71 5.33 20.85
N HIS A 139 2.51 5.41 20.26
CA HIS A 139 2.34 6.13 19.01
C HIS A 139 2.05 7.62 19.20
N GLN A 140 1.53 8.05 20.36
CA GLN A 140 1.28 9.46 20.72
C GLN A 140 0.48 10.22 19.64
N GLY A 141 -0.58 9.58 19.13
CA GLY A 141 -1.38 10.09 18.00
C GLY A 141 -0.70 10.11 16.62
N ALA A 142 0.59 9.78 16.50
CA ALA A 142 1.30 9.82 15.22
C ALA A 142 0.88 8.66 14.30
N THR A 143 0.23 8.99 13.19
CA THR A 143 -0.28 8.00 12.21
C THR A 143 0.80 7.05 11.68
N GLY A 144 2.03 7.54 11.48
CA GLY A 144 3.13 6.71 11.03
C GLY A 144 3.56 5.62 12.02
N LYS A 145 3.17 5.76 13.29
CA LYS A 145 3.54 4.85 14.39
C LYS A 145 2.38 4.00 14.89
N TYR A 146 1.22 3.99 14.24
CA TYR A 146 0.09 3.16 14.72
C TYR A 146 0.39 1.66 14.76
N PHE A 147 1.32 1.19 13.94
CA PHE A 147 1.68 -0.23 13.86
C PHE A 147 3.20 -0.39 13.88
N ARG A 148 3.64 -1.54 14.37
CA ARG A 148 5.00 -2.05 14.21
C ARG A 148 5.00 -3.25 13.28
N VAL A 149 6.15 -3.51 12.64
CA VAL A 149 6.34 -4.71 11.81
C VAL A 149 6.78 -5.85 12.70
N VAL A 150 5.99 -6.92 12.75
CA VAL A 150 6.33 -8.18 13.43
C VAL A 150 7.13 -9.08 12.51
N ASP A 151 6.71 -9.16 11.26
CA ASP A 151 7.36 -9.99 10.25
C ASP A 151 7.28 -9.35 8.86
N VAL A 152 8.30 -9.60 8.04
CA VAL A 152 8.36 -9.11 6.66
C VAL A 152 9.16 -10.08 5.79
N ASP A 153 8.49 -10.60 4.77
CA ASP A 153 9.05 -11.63 3.90
C ASP A 153 8.56 -11.52 2.47
N VAL A 154 9.24 -12.24 1.58
CA VAL A 154 8.79 -12.44 0.21
C VAL A 154 8.12 -13.80 0.15
N ILE A 155 6.90 -13.83 -0.36
CA ILE A 155 6.16 -15.07 -0.59
C ILE A 155 5.84 -15.22 -2.07
N GLU A 156 5.75 -16.46 -2.55
CA GLU A 156 5.25 -16.72 -3.89
C GLU A 156 3.73 -16.56 -3.94
N MET A 157 3.19 -16.10 -5.07
CA MET A 157 1.74 -16.01 -5.25
C MET A 157 1.07 -17.38 -5.08
N GLU A 158 1.72 -18.46 -5.50
CA GLU A 158 1.19 -19.82 -5.34
C GLU A 158 1.09 -20.24 -3.87
N ASP A 159 2.03 -19.83 -3.01
CA ASP A 159 1.91 -20.01 -1.56
C ASP A 159 0.78 -19.17 -0.99
N GLY A 160 0.63 -17.93 -1.45
CA GLY A 160 -0.48 -17.07 -1.05
C GLY A 160 -1.85 -17.65 -1.42
N LEU A 161 -1.98 -18.33 -2.57
CA LEU A 161 -3.23 -19.00 -2.98
C LEU A 161 -3.61 -20.19 -2.08
N ARG A 162 -2.65 -20.75 -1.32
CA ARG A 162 -2.90 -21.83 -0.37
C ARG A 162 -3.35 -21.32 1.01
N ARG A 163 -3.33 -20.01 1.25
CA ARG A 163 -3.73 -19.40 2.52
C ARG A 163 -5.27 -19.28 2.64
N PRO A 164 -5.80 -19.12 3.86
CA PRO A 164 -7.24 -18.91 4.08
C PRO A 164 -7.78 -17.66 3.38
N SER A 165 -9.08 -17.66 3.10
CA SER A 165 -9.80 -16.49 2.56
C SER A 165 -9.56 -15.26 3.46
N PRO A 166 -9.34 -14.05 2.90
CA PRO A 166 -9.54 -13.68 1.49
C PRO A 166 -8.25 -13.67 0.64
N TRP A 167 -7.21 -14.42 1.03
CA TRP A 167 -5.94 -14.44 0.31
C TRP A 167 -6.09 -14.86 -1.17
N PRO A 168 -6.77 -15.97 -1.52
CA PRO A 168 -6.92 -16.38 -2.91
C PRO A 168 -7.64 -15.35 -3.78
N GLU A 169 -8.74 -14.79 -3.27
CA GLU A 169 -9.56 -13.80 -3.98
C GLU A 169 -8.78 -12.50 -4.20
N SER A 170 -7.99 -12.10 -3.21
CA SER A 170 -7.12 -10.92 -3.28
C SER A 170 -6.03 -11.08 -4.35
N ILE A 171 -5.40 -12.27 -4.43
CA ILE A 171 -4.38 -12.57 -5.43
C ILE A 171 -4.99 -12.63 -6.83
N MET A 172 -6.18 -13.23 -6.98
CA MET A 172 -6.89 -13.24 -8.26
C MET A 172 -7.20 -11.82 -8.73
N GLN A 173 -7.69 -10.95 -7.84
CA GLN A 173 -7.93 -9.55 -8.17
C GLN A 173 -6.64 -8.81 -8.57
N LEU A 174 -5.53 -9.10 -7.90
CA LEU A 174 -4.23 -8.53 -8.25
C LEU A 174 -3.75 -9.00 -9.63
N ARG A 175 -3.93 -10.28 -9.96
CA ARG A 175 -3.60 -10.83 -11.29
C ARG A 175 -4.40 -10.11 -12.38
N ASP A 176 -5.70 -9.91 -12.18
CA ASP A 176 -6.54 -9.15 -13.11
C ASP A 176 -6.02 -7.71 -13.31
N LEU A 177 -5.66 -7.03 -12.22
CA LEU A 177 -5.05 -5.69 -12.29
C LEU A 177 -3.72 -5.68 -13.06
N GLY A 178 -2.88 -6.70 -12.86
CA GLY A 178 -1.61 -6.86 -13.57
C GLY A 178 -1.81 -7.07 -15.07
N MET A 179 -2.72 -7.98 -15.44
CA MET A 179 -3.06 -8.25 -16.85
C MET A 179 -3.62 -7.00 -17.54
N ASP A 180 -4.51 -6.26 -16.88
CA ASP A 180 -5.06 -5.01 -17.40
C ASP A 180 -3.97 -3.94 -17.59
N ALA A 181 -3.01 -3.83 -16.67
CA ALA A 181 -1.89 -2.91 -16.80
C ALA A 181 -1.00 -3.26 -18.00
N ILE A 182 -0.68 -4.55 -18.19
CA ILE A 182 0.10 -5.02 -19.34
C ILE A 182 -0.64 -4.76 -20.65
N ARG A 183 -1.92 -5.14 -20.74
CA ARG A 183 -2.75 -4.95 -21.94
C ARG A 183 -2.79 -3.49 -22.38
N ASN A 184 -2.81 -2.57 -21.42
CA ASN A 184 -2.82 -1.13 -21.67
C ASN A 184 -1.41 -0.50 -21.76
N ARG A 185 -0.34 -1.31 -21.82
CA ARG A 185 1.07 -0.86 -21.85
C ARG A 185 1.46 0.08 -20.71
N ARG A 186 0.90 -0.17 -19.51
CA ARG A 186 1.12 0.64 -18.29
C ARG A 186 2.17 0.03 -17.36
N GLY A 187 2.82 -1.07 -17.78
CA GLY A 187 3.79 -1.80 -16.99
C GLY A 187 3.16 -2.87 -16.12
N TYR A 188 3.87 -3.21 -15.05
CA TYR A 188 3.54 -4.28 -14.11
C TYR A 188 2.88 -3.70 -12.84
N VAL A 189 2.17 -4.57 -12.12
CA VAL A 189 1.59 -4.27 -10.81
C VAL A 189 2.22 -5.22 -9.81
N ALA A 190 3.04 -4.69 -8.90
CA ALA A 190 3.53 -5.42 -7.73
C ALA A 190 2.62 -5.13 -6.53
N ALA A 191 2.67 -5.92 -5.46
CA ALA A 191 1.87 -5.65 -4.28
C ALA A 191 2.56 -6.01 -2.96
N ALA A 192 2.14 -5.31 -1.91
CA ALA A 192 2.33 -5.74 -0.53
C ALA A 192 1.02 -6.30 0.03
N MET A 193 1.09 -7.46 0.67
CA MET A 193 0.04 -8.11 1.43
C MET A 193 0.25 -7.76 2.91
N VAL A 194 -0.58 -6.86 3.43
CA VAL A 194 -0.45 -6.33 4.79
C VAL A 194 -1.47 -7.03 5.69
N GLU A 195 -0.99 -7.72 6.71
CA GLU A 195 -1.81 -8.49 7.64
C GLU A 195 -1.71 -7.91 9.05
N CYS A 196 -2.84 -7.69 9.70
CA CYS A 196 -2.93 -7.21 11.07
C CYS A 196 -4.09 -7.92 11.75
N GLU A 197 -3.82 -9.03 12.43
CA GLU A 197 -4.85 -9.79 13.13
C GLU A 197 -5.59 -8.90 14.15
N PRO A 198 -6.92 -9.07 14.32
CA PRO A 198 -7.80 -10.05 13.67
C PRO A 198 -8.38 -9.60 12.31
N LEU A 199 -7.89 -8.51 11.72
CA LEU A 199 -8.35 -8.09 10.38
C LEU A 199 -7.87 -9.04 9.30
N CYS A 200 -8.67 -9.11 8.22
CA CYS A 200 -8.26 -9.77 6.99
C CYS A 200 -7.05 -9.07 6.35
N VAL A 201 -6.32 -9.83 5.53
CA VAL A 201 -5.20 -9.27 4.74
C VAL A 201 -5.68 -8.14 3.82
N GLN A 202 -4.93 -7.03 3.82
CA GLN A 202 -5.14 -5.90 2.92
C GLN A 202 -4.12 -5.94 1.79
N THR A 203 -4.60 -5.95 0.54
CA THR A 203 -3.74 -5.86 -0.64
C THR A 203 -3.44 -4.41 -0.97
N VAL A 204 -2.15 -4.07 -1.05
CA VAL A 204 -1.67 -2.73 -1.42
C VAL A 204 -0.96 -2.82 -2.77
N PRO A 205 -1.66 -2.57 -3.89
CA PRO A 205 -1.08 -2.67 -5.23
C PRO A 205 -0.27 -1.41 -5.61
N PHE A 206 0.84 -1.63 -6.29
CA PHE A 206 1.73 -0.62 -6.84
C PHE A 206 1.90 -0.84 -8.34
N GLY A 207 1.18 -0.05 -9.12
CA GLY A 207 1.24 -0.09 -10.58
C GLY A 207 2.34 0.78 -11.18
N SER A 208 2.36 0.86 -12.51
CA SER A 208 3.36 1.63 -13.27
C SER A 208 4.81 1.17 -13.06
N MET A 209 5.00 -0.11 -12.72
CA MET A 209 6.33 -0.70 -12.59
C MET A 209 6.85 -1.05 -13.99
N THR A 210 7.79 -0.27 -14.50
CA THR A 210 8.46 -0.54 -15.77
C THR A 210 9.96 -0.63 -15.55
N GLN A 211 10.66 -1.40 -16.39
CA GLN A 211 12.11 -1.53 -16.30
C GLN A 211 12.80 -0.17 -16.43
N ASP A 212 12.30 0.72 -17.29
CA ASP A 212 12.80 2.09 -17.42
C ASP A 212 12.58 2.94 -16.15
N ALA A 213 11.43 2.82 -15.50
CA ALA A 213 11.12 3.54 -14.27
C ALA A 213 12.01 3.08 -13.10
N LEU A 214 12.39 1.80 -13.10
CA LEU A 214 13.19 1.16 -12.05
C LEU A 214 14.70 1.16 -12.35
N ARG A 215 15.13 1.59 -13.54
CA ARG A 215 16.54 1.52 -13.99
C ARG A 215 17.55 2.22 -13.08
N ARG A 216 17.10 3.21 -12.28
CA ARG A 216 17.95 3.98 -11.35
C ARG A 216 17.87 3.48 -9.91
N GLU A 217 17.02 2.51 -9.62
CA GLU A 217 16.91 1.91 -8.31
C GLU A 217 18.11 1.01 -8.06
N VAL A 218 18.76 1.17 -6.91
CA VAL A 218 19.88 0.34 -6.49
C VAL A 218 19.35 -0.65 -5.46
N LEU A 219 19.64 -1.94 -5.64
CA LEU A 219 19.23 -2.97 -4.70
C LEU A 219 20.13 -2.98 -3.46
N HIS A 220 19.52 -3.14 -2.29
CA HIS A 220 20.20 -3.19 -1.01
C HIS A 220 19.77 -4.43 -0.22
N ASP A 221 20.72 -5.29 0.15
CA ASP A 221 20.44 -6.51 0.91
C ASP A 221 19.87 -6.23 2.30
N THR A 222 20.13 -5.04 2.85
CA THR A 222 19.63 -4.59 4.15
C THR A 222 18.26 -3.92 4.09
N TRP A 223 17.52 -4.06 2.97
CA TRP A 223 16.21 -3.41 2.79
C TRP A 223 15.23 -3.72 3.92
N LYS A 224 15.23 -4.95 4.47
CA LYS A 224 14.35 -5.35 5.58
C LYS A 224 14.56 -4.48 6.81
N GLN A 225 15.83 -4.32 7.21
CA GLN A 225 16.21 -3.54 8.39
C GLN A 225 15.85 -2.07 8.20
N PHE A 226 16.10 -1.53 7.00
CA PHE A 226 15.70 -0.18 6.66
C PHE A 226 14.19 0.01 6.70
N PHE A 227 13.42 -0.93 6.14
CA PHE A 227 11.96 -0.90 6.14
C PHE A 227 11.42 -0.88 7.58
N ILE A 228 11.83 -1.86 8.40
CA ILE A 228 11.40 -1.98 9.81
C ILE A 228 11.74 -0.70 10.57
N LYS A 229 12.97 -0.18 10.44
CA LYS A 229 13.39 1.06 11.10
C LYS A 229 12.52 2.26 10.70
N HIS A 230 12.20 2.43 9.42
CA HIS A 230 11.38 3.55 8.96
C HIS A 230 9.94 3.46 9.48
N ILE A 231 9.38 2.25 9.54
CA ILE A 231 8.07 2.03 10.15
C ILE A 231 8.12 2.37 11.64
N GLU A 232 9.12 1.85 12.35
CA GLU A 232 9.29 2.03 13.80
C GLU A 232 9.42 3.52 14.18
N GLU A 233 10.17 4.29 13.39
CA GLU A 233 10.35 5.74 13.59
C GLU A 233 9.16 6.57 13.06
N GLY A 234 8.22 5.96 12.33
CA GLY A 234 7.07 6.63 11.71
C GLY A 234 7.44 7.58 10.56
N GLN A 235 8.62 7.41 9.97
CA GLN A 235 9.16 8.31 8.96
C GLN A 235 8.61 8.01 7.57
N LYS A 236 8.45 9.06 6.75
CA LYS A 236 8.25 8.90 5.31
C LYS A 236 9.60 8.76 4.61
N PRO A 237 9.76 7.86 3.63
CA PRO A 237 11.02 7.73 2.90
C PRO A 237 11.33 9.04 2.21
N LYS A 238 12.57 9.53 2.39
CA LYS A 238 13.12 10.58 1.54
C LYS A 238 13.59 9.91 0.25
N ILE A 239 12.73 9.91 -0.78
CA ILE A 239 13.12 9.38 -2.10
C ILE A 239 14.10 10.40 -2.72
N LEU A 240 15.40 10.15 -2.55
CA LEU A 240 16.46 10.90 -3.22
C LEU A 240 16.62 10.36 -4.64
N ARG A 241 15.85 10.90 -5.59
CA ARG A 241 16.14 10.66 -7.02
C ARG A 241 17.38 11.45 -7.39
N GLY A 242 18.53 10.79 -7.45
CA GLY A 242 19.75 11.38 -8.00
C GLY A 242 19.49 11.94 -9.40
N ARG A 243 19.86 13.21 -9.63
CA ARG A 243 19.96 13.73 -11.01
C ARG A 243 20.94 12.83 -11.74
N GLY A 244 20.52 12.27 -12.87
CA GLY A 244 21.44 11.58 -13.77
C GLY A 244 22.59 12.53 -14.07
N ARG A 245 23.82 11.99 -14.12
CA ARG A 245 25.01 12.76 -14.50
C ARG A 245 24.70 13.58 -15.77
N PRO A 246 25.16 14.84 -15.86
CA PRO A 246 25.08 15.58 -17.11
C PRO A 246 25.76 14.73 -18.19
N ARG A 247 25.08 14.56 -19.33
CA ARG A 247 25.72 14.02 -20.53
C ARG A 247 26.90 14.94 -20.85
N GLN A 248 28.11 14.38 -20.82
CA GLN A 248 29.23 14.95 -21.58
C GLN A 248 28.98 14.65 -23.06
#